data_AF-A0A418WUL7-F1
#
_entry.id   AF-A0A418WUL7-F1
#
_cell.length_a   1.000
_cell.length_b   1.000
_cell.length_c   1.000
_cell.angle_alpha   90.00
_cell.angle_beta   90.00
_cell.angle_gamma   90.00
#
_symmetry.space_group_name_H-M   'P 1'
#
loop_
_entity.id
_entity.type
_entity.pdbx_description
1 polymer ?
#
loop_
_entity_poly.entity_id
_entity_poly.type
_entity_poly.pdbx_seq_one_letter_code
_entity_poly.pdbx_strand_id
1 'polypeptide(L)'
;MALKRVNLRGRKSPAALAANDRRPPREIIWAKIRQLQTFTIDQVATPARVDRSSARTFVFGLEKAGYLVRLDPNPDTKELRFQLAKDAGAAVPRIGKDGERVTQGDLRAAAWRAMRSLKVFTIRDLHVTSGISETDAKSYINYLVKAGFLAYRLKSKHAGQVSRLAFIESRFTGPKAPQVTSIKVVFDPNVGEVVWPIVGQDAIEVAP
;
A
#
# COMPACT_ATOMS: atom_id res chain seq x y z
N MET A 1 15.15 -41.32 39.63
CA MET A 1 15.02 -40.42 38.46
C MET A 1 13.63 -40.62 37.85
N ALA A 2 12.67 -39.75 38.19
CA ALA A 2 11.29 -39.87 37.72
C ALA A 2 10.96 -38.71 36.76
N LEU A 3 10.77 -39.03 35.48
CA LEU A 3 10.26 -38.10 34.46
C LEU A 3 8.73 -38.06 34.54
N LYS A 4 8.17 -36.93 34.96
CA LYS A 4 6.73 -36.68 34.91
C LYS A 4 6.40 -36.00 33.59
N ARG A 5 5.79 -36.73 32.65
CA ARG A 5 5.12 -36.14 31.48
C ARG A 5 3.79 -35.54 31.93
N VAL A 6 3.55 -34.28 31.61
CA VAL A 6 2.21 -33.69 31.54
C VAL A 6 2.05 -33.09 30.16
N ASN A 7 1.13 -33.66 29.39
CA ASN A 7 0.65 -33.14 28.13
C ASN A 7 -0.57 -32.26 28.44
N LEU A 8 -0.54 -30.98 28.04
CA LEU A 8 -1.74 -30.14 28.01
C LEU A 8 -1.82 -29.45 26.65
N ARG A 9 -2.69 -29.99 25.81
CA ARG A 9 -3.26 -29.32 24.63
C ARG A 9 -3.94 -28.03 25.08
N GLY A 10 -3.26 -26.90 24.91
CA GLY A 10 -3.87 -25.57 25.03
C GLY A 10 -4.52 -25.17 23.72
N ARG A 11 -5.86 -25.27 23.63
CA ARG A 11 -6.65 -24.61 22.58
C ARG A 11 -6.29 -23.12 22.57
N LYS A 12 -5.87 -22.59 21.41
CA LYS A 12 -5.65 -21.15 21.26
C LYS A 12 -6.98 -20.41 21.46
N SER A 13 -7.00 -19.49 22.43
CA SER A 13 -8.16 -18.64 22.73
C SER A 13 -8.45 -17.67 21.56
N PRO A 14 -9.73 -17.40 21.21
CA PRO A 14 -10.11 -16.48 20.13
C PRO A 14 -9.54 -15.06 20.27
N ALA A 15 -9.20 -14.64 21.49
CA ALA A 15 -8.60 -13.33 21.78
C ALA A 15 -7.18 -13.17 21.21
N ALA A 16 -6.44 -14.26 21.00
CA ALA A 16 -5.08 -14.21 20.45
C ALA A 16 -5.05 -13.95 18.93
N LEU A 17 -6.19 -14.04 18.23
CA LEU A 17 -6.29 -13.74 16.80
C LEU A 17 -6.45 -12.24 16.50
N ALA A 18 -6.76 -11.40 17.50
CA ALA A 18 -7.06 -9.98 17.30
C ALA A 18 -5.83 -9.05 17.38
N ALA A 19 -4.65 -9.57 17.76
CA ALA A 19 -3.49 -8.77 18.14
C ALA A 19 -2.48 -8.49 17.02
N ASN A 20 -2.79 -8.78 15.75
CA ASN A 20 -1.83 -8.53 14.66
C ASN A 20 -2.50 -8.15 13.34
N ASP A 21 -3.56 -7.35 13.40
CA ASP A 21 -4.13 -6.76 12.20
C ASP A 21 -3.17 -5.69 11.65
N ARG A 22 -2.20 -6.11 10.84
CA ARG A 22 -1.23 -5.24 10.13
C ARG A 22 -1.90 -4.33 9.09
N ARG A 23 -3.22 -4.30 9.01
CA ARG A 23 -3.94 -3.43 8.08
C ARG A 23 -3.69 -1.95 8.44
N PRO A 24 -3.40 -1.10 7.45
CA PRO A 24 -3.22 0.32 7.70
C PRO A 24 -4.51 0.94 8.24
N PRO A 25 -4.43 2.01 9.07
CA PRO A 25 -5.61 2.54 9.76
C PRO A 25 -6.79 2.91 8.84
N ARG A 26 -6.54 3.41 7.63
CA ARG A 26 -7.59 3.72 6.65
C ARG A 26 -8.35 2.47 6.17
N GLU A 27 -7.68 1.32 6.06
CA GLU A 27 -8.33 0.03 5.76
C GLU A 27 -9.24 -0.41 6.89
N ILE A 28 -8.83 -0.20 8.15
CA ILE A 28 -9.65 -0.49 9.32
C ILE A 28 -10.88 0.43 9.38
N ILE A 29 -10.69 1.74 9.19
CA ILE A 29 -11.79 2.71 9.15
C ILE A 29 -12.80 2.33 8.06
N TRP A 30 -12.35 2.09 6.84
CA TRP A 30 -13.24 1.74 5.73
C TRP A 30 -14.01 0.43 5.96
N ALA A 31 -13.34 -0.60 6.49
CA ALA A 31 -14.00 -1.84 6.86
C ALA A 31 -15.10 -1.61 7.91
N LYS A 32 -14.86 -0.72 8.89
CA LYS A 32 -15.86 -0.36 9.91
C LYS A 32 -17.02 0.46 9.36
N ILE A 33 -16.75 1.40 8.46
CA ILE A 33 -17.78 2.14 7.72
C ILE A 33 -18.73 1.16 7.01
N ARG A 34 -18.17 0.21 6.26
CA ARG A 34 -18.96 -0.82 5.54
C ARG A 34 -19.72 -1.74 6.49
N GLN A 35 -19.18 -2.02 7.67
CA GLN A 35 -19.88 -2.83 8.68
C GLN A 35 -21.06 -2.08 9.31
N LEU A 36 -20.86 -0.82 9.68
CA LEU A 36 -21.84 -0.04 10.44
C LEU A 36 -22.94 0.57 9.54
N GLN A 37 -22.64 0.88 8.28
CA GLN A 37 -23.47 1.62 7.31
C GLN A 37 -23.81 3.04 7.74
N THR A 38 -24.22 3.25 8.99
CA THR A 38 -24.43 4.54 9.64
C THR A 38 -23.54 4.62 10.88
N PHE A 39 -22.75 5.69 11.02
CA PHE A 39 -21.72 5.77 12.05
C PHE A 39 -21.37 7.21 12.44
N THR A 40 -20.75 7.37 13.61
CA THR A 40 -20.04 8.59 14.02
C THR A 40 -18.52 8.44 13.85
N ILE A 41 -17.80 9.56 13.80
CA ILE A 41 -16.33 9.54 13.65
C ILE A 41 -15.65 8.69 14.73
N ASP A 42 -16.12 8.72 15.98
CA ASP A 42 -15.51 7.95 17.06
C ASP A 42 -15.66 6.44 16.87
N GLN A 43 -16.83 5.99 16.39
CA GLN A 43 -17.11 4.57 16.16
C GLN A 43 -16.16 3.94 15.14
N VAL A 44 -15.59 4.73 14.23
CA VAL A 44 -14.61 4.28 13.24
C VAL A 44 -13.17 4.61 13.63
N ALA A 45 -12.93 5.66 14.42
CA ALA A 45 -11.61 6.04 14.90
C ALA A 45 -11.07 5.08 15.98
N THR A 46 -11.91 4.72 16.96
CA THR A 46 -11.51 3.86 18.09
C THR A 46 -10.96 2.50 17.65
N PRO A 47 -11.63 1.75 16.74
CA PRO A 47 -11.10 0.47 16.27
C PRO A 47 -9.81 0.60 15.47
N ALA A 48 -9.62 1.72 14.75
CA ALA A 48 -8.42 1.99 13.95
C ALA A 48 -7.26 2.56 14.77
N ARG A 49 -7.47 2.85 16.07
CA ARG A 49 -6.47 3.43 16.99
C ARG A 49 -5.82 4.71 16.44
N VAL A 50 -6.62 5.54 15.77
CA VAL A 50 -6.19 6.87 15.30
C VAL A 50 -6.90 7.96 16.09
N ASP A 51 -6.29 9.13 16.15
CA ASP A 51 -6.92 10.29 16.74
C ASP A 51 -8.14 10.75 15.90
N ARG A 52 -9.07 11.42 16.58
CA ARG A 52 -10.32 11.89 15.96
C ARG A 52 -10.08 12.86 14.80
N SER A 53 -9.01 13.67 14.85
CA SER A 53 -8.71 14.65 13.80
C SER A 53 -8.28 13.97 12.50
N SER A 54 -7.41 12.96 12.61
CA SER A 54 -7.00 12.11 11.48
C SER A 54 -8.18 11.36 10.87
N ALA A 55 -9.03 10.76 11.70
CA ALA A 55 -10.25 10.08 11.24
C ALA A 55 -11.21 11.06 10.57
N ARG A 56 -11.43 12.24 11.15
CA ARG A 56 -12.29 13.31 10.59
C ARG A 56 -11.83 13.74 9.21
N THR A 57 -10.53 13.98 9.05
CA THR A 57 -9.96 14.38 7.75
C THR A 57 -10.26 13.34 6.67
N PHE A 58 -10.13 12.05 7.00
CA PHE A 58 -10.40 10.98 6.06
C PHE A 58 -11.91 10.81 5.76
N VAL A 59 -12.77 10.85 6.78
CA VAL A 59 -14.24 10.77 6.63
C VAL A 59 -14.76 11.93 5.77
N PHE A 60 -14.24 13.14 5.98
CA PHE A 60 -14.66 14.31 5.19
C PHE A 60 -14.17 14.23 3.74
N GLY A 61 -13.00 13.66 3.50
CA GLY A 61 -12.57 13.32 2.14
C GLY A 61 -13.54 12.35 1.47
N LEU A 62 -14.00 11.31 2.19
CA LEU A 62 -14.94 10.32 1.66
C LEU A 62 -16.31 10.93 1.35
N GLU A 63 -16.78 11.85 2.20
CA GLU A 63 -17.98 12.64 1.97
C GLU A 63 -17.86 13.52 0.71
N LYS A 64 -16.79 14.31 0.59
CA LYS A 64 -16.53 15.14 -0.60
C LYS A 64 -16.43 14.32 -1.88
N ALA A 65 -15.87 13.11 -1.79
CA ALA A 65 -15.77 12.17 -2.90
C ALA A 65 -17.09 11.43 -3.22
N GLY A 66 -18.16 11.68 -2.47
CA GLY A 66 -19.49 11.10 -2.68
C GLY A 66 -19.65 9.65 -2.19
N TYR A 67 -18.72 9.14 -1.37
CA TYR A 67 -18.86 7.82 -0.74
C TYR A 67 -19.77 7.86 0.49
N LEU A 68 -19.84 9.00 1.17
CA LEU A 68 -20.62 9.20 2.37
C LEU A 68 -21.60 10.35 2.21
N VAL A 69 -22.73 10.26 2.89
CA VAL A 69 -23.69 11.36 3.08
C VAL A 69 -23.75 11.68 4.56
N ARG A 70 -23.63 12.96 4.91
CA ARG A 70 -23.83 13.43 6.27
C ARG A 70 -25.32 13.53 6.57
N LEU A 71 -25.74 12.96 7.69
CA LEU A 71 -27.14 12.94 8.10
C LEU A 71 -27.51 14.15 8.96
N ASP A 72 -26.54 14.73 9.66
CA ASP A 72 -26.79 15.86 10.55
C ASP A 72 -26.49 17.19 9.85
N PRO A 73 -27.46 18.12 9.79
CA PRO A 73 -27.32 19.40 9.07
C PRO A 73 -26.41 20.39 9.80
N ASN A 74 -26.23 20.25 11.12
CA ASN A 74 -25.35 21.12 11.90
C ASN A 74 -23.93 20.54 11.96
N PRO A 75 -22.91 21.20 11.36
CA PRO A 75 -21.52 20.74 11.35
C PRO A 75 -20.84 20.74 12.74
N ASP A 76 -21.39 21.44 13.73
CA ASP A 76 -20.82 21.58 15.08
C ASP A 76 -21.39 20.56 16.08
N THR A 77 -22.27 19.66 15.63
CA THR A 77 -22.77 18.57 16.46
C THR A 77 -21.64 17.66 16.91
N LYS A 78 -21.52 17.41 18.22
CA LYS A 78 -20.49 16.51 18.78
C LYS A 78 -20.55 15.09 18.21
N GLU A 79 -21.72 14.66 17.76
CA GLU A 79 -22.00 13.32 17.24
C GLU A 79 -22.40 13.32 15.76
N LEU A 80 -21.68 14.04 14.90
CA LEU A 80 -21.91 13.99 13.44
C LEU A 80 -22.00 12.54 12.93
N ARG A 81 -23.16 12.20 12.37
CA ARG A 81 -23.47 10.91 11.75
C ARG A 81 -23.30 10.99 10.25
N PHE A 82 -22.73 9.92 9.72
CA PHE A 82 -22.50 9.69 8.31
C PHE A 82 -23.13 8.37 7.91
N GLN A 83 -23.67 8.31 6.70
CA GLN A 83 -24.18 7.10 6.07
C GLN A 83 -23.33 6.76 4.85
N LEU A 84 -23.05 5.47 4.65
CA LEU A 84 -22.43 4.96 3.44
C LEU A 84 -23.42 5.09 2.27
N ALA A 85 -23.10 5.95 1.32
CA ALA A 85 -23.93 6.18 0.13
C ALA A 85 -23.46 5.33 -1.06
N LYS A 86 -22.15 5.11 -1.19
CA LYS A 86 -21.56 4.31 -2.26
C LYS A 86 -20.52 3.34 -1.68
N ASP A 87 -20.75 2.04 -1.82
CA ASP A 87 -19.76 1.03 -1.45
C ASP A 87 -18.76 0.80 -2.61
N ALA A 88 -17.49 1.15 -2.39
CA ALA A 88 -16.38 0.88 -3.31
C ALA A 88 -15.84 -0.56 -3.24
N GLY A 89 -16.43 -1.40 -2.40
CA GLY A 89 -15.98 -2.76 -2.13
C GLY A 89 -14.93 -2.82 -1.01
N ALA A 90 -14.20 -3.93 -0.95
CA ALA A 90 -13.26 -4.20 0.14
C ALA A 90 -12.03 -3.27 0.15
N ALA A 91 -11.62 -2.77 -1.02
CA ALA A 91 -10.49 -1.86 -1.13
C ALA A 91 -10.90 -0.43 -0.75
N VAL A 92 -10.06 0.23 0.05
CA VAL A 92 -10.28 1.63 0.45
C VAL A 92 -10.20 2.54 -0.77
N PRO A 93 -11.17 3.45 -0.99
CA PRO A 93 -11.05 4.49 -1.99
C PRO A 93 -9.77 5.32 -1.79
N ARG A 94 -8.94 5.41 -2.83
CA ARG A 94 -7.76 6.28 -2.83
C ARG A 94 -8.18 7.72 -3.12
N ILE A 95 -8.46 8.44 -2.04
CA ILE A 95 -8.90 9.83 -2.09
C ILE A 95 -7.98 10.72 -1.26
N GLY A 96 -7.90 11.98 -1.68
CA GLY A 96 -7.21 13.02 -0.94
C GLY A 96 -8.13 13.69 0.07
N LYS A 97 -7.64 14.74 0.71
CA LYS A 97 -8.37 15.49 1.75
C LYS A 97 -9.55 16.30 1.18
N ASP A 98 -9.52 16.58 -0.12
CA ASP A 98 -10.52 17.37 -0.82
C ASP A 98 -11.49 16.49 -1.63
N GLY A 99 -11.44 15.16 -1.42
CA GLY A 99 -12.29 14.20 -2.11
C GLY A 99 -11.85 13.89 -3.54
N GLU A 100 -10.73 14.47 -3.98
CA GLU A 100 -10.10 14.18 -5.25
C GLU A 100 -9.52 12.77 -5.27
N ARG A 101 -9.60 12.10 -6.43
CA ARG A 101 -8.99 10.78 -6.58
C ARG A 101 -7.46 10.92 -6.58
N VAL A 102 -6.80 10.24 -5.66
CA VAL A 102 -5.33 10.20 -5.63
C VAL A 102 -4.85 9.24 -6.71
N THR A 103 -4.43 9.80 -7.85
CA THR A 103 -3.87 9.06 -8.98
C THR A 103 -2.39 8.71 -8.77
N GLN A 104 -1.73 9.36 -7.81
CA GLN A 104 -0.31 9.14 -7.53
C GLN A 104 -0.08 7.68 -7.11
N GLY A 105 0.72 6.95 -7.90
CA GLY A 105 1.01 5.53 -7.68
C GLY A 105 0.10 4.56 -8.44
N ASP A 106 -0.98 5.01 -9.08
CA ASP A 106 -1.84 4.13 -9.91
C ASP A 106 -1.09 3.65 -11.16
N LEU A 107 -0.32 4.54 -11.80
CA LEU A 107 0.54 4.19 -12.93
C LEU A 107 1.70 3.26 -12.53
N ARG A 108 2.26 3.41 -11.32
CA ARG A 108 3.27 2.49 -10.79
C ARG A 108 2.67 1.13 -10.41
N ALA A 109 1.44 1.11 -9.89
CA ALA A 109 0.70 -0.14 -9.67
C ALA A 109 0.35 -0.84 -11.01
N ALA A 110 0.02 -0.08 -12.05
CA ALA A 110 -0.14 -0.59 -13.40
C ALA A 110 1.19 -1.13 -13.96
N ALA A 111 2.29 -0.40 -13.80
CA ALA A 111 3.62 -0.84 -14.19
C ALA A 111 4.01 -2.13 -13.46
N TRP A 112 3.78 -2.24 -12.15
CA TRP A 112 4.05 -3.45 -11.37
C TRP A 112 3.29 -4.68 -11.91
N ARG A 113 2.01 -4.51 -12.23
CA ARG A 113 1.21 -5.56 -12.88
C ARG A 113 1.76 -5.94 -14.26
N ALA A 114 2.18 -4.95 -15.05
CA ALA A 114 2.78 -5.16 -16.36
C ALA A 114 4.11 -5.92 -16.25
N MET A 115 5.02 -5.52 -15.36
CA MET A 115 6.31 -6.19 -15.11
C MET A 115 6.12 -7.69 -14.80
N ARG A 116 5.14 -8.02 -13.94
CA ARG A 116 4.81 -9.41 -13.61
C ARG A 116 4.27 -10.22 -14.77
N SER A 117 3.53 -9.57 -15.66
CA SER A 117 2.92 -10.24 -16.82
C SER A 117 3.93 -10.44 -17.94
N LEU A 118 4.75 -9.42 -18.20
CA LEU A 118 5.76 -9.42 -19.26
C LEU A 118 6.98 -10.29 -18.92
N LYS A 119 7.35 -10.40 -17.62
CA LYS A 119 8.54 -11.10 -17.08
C LYS A 119 9.88 -10.53 -17.55
N VAL A 120 10.05 -10.29 -18.83
CA VAL A 120 11.20 -9.61 -19.43
C VAL A 120 10.69 -8.45 -20.28
N PHE A 121 11.18 -7.26 -20.03
CA PHE A 121 10.64 -6.03 -20.63
C PHE A 121 11.69 -4.94 -20.75
N THR A 122 11.36 -3.94 -21.57
CA THR A 122 12.06 -2.66 -21.68
C THR A 122 11.25 -1.56 -21.00
N ILE A 123 11.86 -0.39 -20.82
CA ILE A 123 11.16 0.80 -20.30
C ILE A 123 9.99 1.18 -21.22
N ARG A 124 10.18 1.06 -22.54
CA ARG A 124 9.16 1.37 -23.54
C ARG A 124 7.96 0.43 -23.44
N ASP A 125 8.20 -0.86 -23.22
CA ASP A 125 7.12 -1.85 -23.04
C ASP A 125 6.24 -1.49 -21.83
N LEU A 126 6.86 -1.02 -20.73
CA LEU A 126 6.12 -0.56 -19.56
C LEU A 126 5.34 0.72 -19.83
N HIS A 127 5.94 1.69 -20.52
CA HIS A 127 5.25 2.92 -20.90
C HIS A 127 3.99 2.61 -21.71
N VAL A 128 4.09 1.76 -22.74
CA VAL A 128 2.97 1.36 -23.59
C VAL A 128 1.91 0.59 -22.79
N THR A 129 2.32 -0.32 -21.91
CA THR A 129 1.37 -1.21 -21.21
C THR A 129 0.66 -0.54 -20.03
N SER A 130 1.33 0.37 -19.32
CA SER A 130 0.81 0.95 -18.07
C SER A 130 0.52 2.45 -18.12
N GLY A 131 0.95 3.15 -19.18
CA GLY A 131 0.81 4.60 -19.30
C GLY A 131 1.76 5.40 -18.41
N ILE A 132 2.65 4.75 -17.66
CA ILE A 132 3.69 5.44 -16.88
C ILE A 132 4.65 6.17 -17.84
N SER A 133 5.07 7.41 -17.54
CA SER A 133 6.06 8.09 -18.38
C SER A 133 7.40 7.35 -18.33
N GLU A 134 8.19 7.40 -19.41
CA GLU A 134 9.50 6.74 -19.43
C GLU A 134 10.45 7.27 -18.34
N THR A 135 10.37 8.56 -18.02
CA THR A 135 11.17 9.19 -16.96
C THR A 135 10.80 8.65 -15.57
N ASP A 136 9.50 8.54 -15.26
CA ASP A 136 9.06 7.97 -13.98
C ASP A 136 9.35 6.46 -13.93
N ALA A 137 9.17 5.75 -15.04
CA ALA A 137 9.52 4.33 -15.16
C ALA A 137 11.01 4.09 -14.89
N LYS A 138 11.90 4.87 -15.52
CA LYS A 138 13.36 4.82 -15.29
C LYS A 138 13.69 5.00 -13.81
N SER A 139 13.15 6.05 -13.20
CA SER A 139 13.36 6.33 -11.77
C SER A 139 12.88 5.18 -10.89
N TYR A 140 11.65 4.70 -11.13
CA TYR A 140 11.05 3.63 -10.34
C TYR A 140 11.81 2.30 -10.48
N ILE A 141 12.17 1.91 -11.70
CA ILE A 141 12.95 0.71 -12.00
C ILE A 141 14.30 0.73 -11.28
N ASN A 142 14.99 1.87 -11.25
CA ASN A 142 16.28 1.97 -10.56
C ASN A 142 16.17 1.58 -9.08
N TYR A 143 15.11 2.00 -8.39
CA TYR A 143 14.86 1.61 -7.01
C TYR A 143 14.45 0.15 -6.87
N LEU A 144 13.63 -0.37 -7.79
CA LEU A 144 13.24 -1.78 -7.77
C LEU A 144 14.40 -2.74 -8.04
N VAL A 145 15.37 -2.34 -8.88
CA VAL A 145 16.62 -3.08 -9.08
C VAL A 145 17.45 -3.08 -7.80
N LYS A 146 17.60 -1.93 -7.14
CA LYS A 146 18.31 -1.81 -5.86
C LYS A 146 17.68 -2.65 -4.75
N ALA A 147 16.35 -2.70 -4.70
CA ALA A 147 15.60 -3.55 -3.78
C ALA A 147 15.63 -5.05 -4.18
N GLY A 148 16.11 -5.38 -5.38
CA GLY A 148 16.24 -6.74 -5.90
C GLY A 148 14.96 -7.34 -6.47
N PHE A 149 13.90 -6.56 -6.68
CA PHE A 149 12.69 -7.03 -7.38
C PHE A 149 12.91 -7.22 -8.88
N LEU A 150 13.87 -6.50 -9.45
CA LEU A 150 14.23 -6.55 -10.87
C LEU A 150 15.74 -6.78 -11.02
N ALA A 151 16.14 -7.36 -12.15
CA ALA A 151 17.54 -7.44 -12.56
C ALA A 151 17.71 -7.09 -14.04
N TYR A 152 18.85 -6.52 -14.42
CA TYR A 152 19.17 -6.34 -15.83
C TYR A 152 19.52 -7.68 -16.47
N ARG A 153 18.73 -8.12 -17.45
CA ARG A 153 19.09 -9.21 -18.36
C ARG A 153 20.12 -8.74 -19.39
N LEU A 154 19.91 -7.52 -19.86
CA LEU A 154 20.82 -6.82 -20.76
C LEU A 154 20.89 -5.37 -20.31
N LYS A 155 22.08 -4.91 -19.94
CA LYS A 155 22.33 -3.49 -19.67
C LYS A 155 22.93 -2.89 -20.92
N SER A 156 22.27 -1.86 -21.47
CA SER A 156 22.80 -1.13 -22.62
C SER A 156 24.19 -0.57 -22.30
N LYS A 157 25.16 -0.86 -23.17
CA LYS A 157 26.54 -0.34 -23.08
C LYS A 157 26.84 0.72 -24.14
N HIS A 158 26.02 0.82 -25.18
CA HIS A 158 26.24 1.69 -26.34
C HIS A 158 24.93 2.31 -26.82
N ALA A 159 25.04 3.46 -27.50
CA ALA A 159 23.91 4.10 -28.17
C ALA A 159 23.26 3.13 -29.18
N GLY A 160 21.94 2.94 -29.08
CA GLY A 160 21.16 2.02 -29.93
C GLY A 160 20.81 0.67 -29.29
N GLN A 161 21.50 0.25 -28.22
CA GLN A 161 21.13 -0.97 -27.50
C GLN A 161 20.06 -0.66 -26.45
N VAL A 162 18.96 -1.41 -26.45
CA VAL A 162 17.88 -1.24 -25.47
C VAL A 162 18.10 -2.16 -24.27
N SER A 163 18.16 -1.59 -23.07
CA SER A 163 18.25 -2.37 -21.83
C SER A 163 17.00 -3.23 -21.64
N ARG A 164 17.20 -4.51 -21.30
CA ARG A 164 16.14 -5.45 -20.94
C ARG A 164 16.25 -5.80 -19.46
N LEU A 165 15.14 -5.70 -18.76
CA LEU A 165 14.99 -6.07 -17.36
C LEU A 165 14.21 -7.37 -17.25
N ALA A 166 14.54 -8.17 -16.22
CA ALA A 166 13.75 -9.30 -15.79
C ALA A 166 13.12 -9.03 -14.43
N PHE A 167 11.87 -9.45 -14.29
CA PHE A 167 11.16 -9.56 -13.03
C PHE A 167 11.69 -10.78 -12.24
N ILE A 168 11.99 -10.59 -10.95
CA ILE A 168 12.49 -11.65 -10.08
C ILE A 168 11.32 -12.26 -9.31
N GLU A 169 10.82 -13.41 -9.78
CA GLU A 169 9.64 -14.06 -9.21
C GLU A 169 9.80 -14.46 -7.75
N SER A 170 11.00 -14.91 -7.35
CA SER A 170 11.30 -15.27 -5.95
C SER A 170 11.22 -14.09 -4.98
N ARG A 171 11.18 -12.85 -5.48
CA ARG A 171 11.04 -11.62 -4.69
C ARG A 171 9.62 -11.06 -4.72
N PHE A 172 8.67 -11.76 -5.35
CA PHE A 172 7.28 -11.33 -5.38
C PHE A 172 6.59 -11.56 -4.03
N THR A 173 6.24 -10.46 -3.36
CA THR A 173 5.59 -10.45 -2.04
C THR A 173 4.09 -10.21 -2.11
N GLY A 174 3.57 -9.71 -3.22
CA GLY A 174 2.12 -9.52 -3.42
C GLY A 174 1.72 -8.45 -4.44
N PRO A 175 0.40 -8.26 -4.64
CA PRO A 175 -0.13 -7.42 -5.72
C PRO A 175 0.05 -5.91 -5.50
N LYS A 176 0.29 -5.45 -4.27
CA LYS A 176 0.57 -4.03 -3.99
C LYS A 176 1.97 -3.70 -4.50
N ALA A 177 2.11 -2.65 -5.30
CA ALA A 177 3.41 -2.26 -5.84
C ALA A 177 4.33 -1.70 -4.73
N PRO A 178 5.64 -2.04 -4.72
CA PRO A 178 6.59 -1.41 -3.82
C PRO A 178 6.59 0.11 -4.00
N GLN A 179 6.60 0.84 -2.89
CA GLN A 179 6.48 2.29 -2.84
C GLN A 179 7.85 2.93 -2.66
N VAL A 180 8.25 3.76 -3.62
CA VAL A 180 9.42 4.63 -3.48
C VAL A 180 8.98 5.94 -2.83
N THR A 181 9.46 6.18 -1.62
CA THR A 181 9.11 7.38 -0.82
C THR A 181 9.93 8.61 -1.23
N SER A 182 9.56 9.78 -0.72
CA SER A 182 10.28 11.04 -0.98
C SER A 182 11.73 11.01 -0.51
N ILE A 183 11.99 10.36 0.63
CA ILE A 183 13.33 10.12 1.20
C ILE A 183 14.10 8.98 0.51
N LYS A 184 13.63 8.54 -0.66
CA LYS A 184 14.25 7.53 -1.51
C LYS A 184 14.36 6.15 -0.86
N VAL A 185 13.40 5.76 -0.03
CA VAL A 185 13.31 4.41 0.54
C VAL A 185 12.30 3.58 -0.26
N VAL A 186 12.54 2.28 -0.40
CA VAL A 186 11.58 1.32 -0.97
C VAL A 186 10.88 0.60 0.16
N PHE A 187 9.60 0.90 0.33
CA PHE A 187 8.69 0.22 1.24
C PHE A 187 7.86 -0.82 0.47
N ASP A 188 7.72 -2.03 1.01
CA ASP A 188 6.86 -3.06 0.44
C ASP A 188 5.55 -3.19 1.24
N PRO A 189 4.41 -2.71 0.67
CA PRO A 189 3.13 -2.73 1.38
C PRO A 189 2.53 -4.12 1.59
N ASN A 190 3.03 -5.17 0.91
CA ASN A 190 2.50 -6.53 1.08
C ASN A 190 3.02 -7.18 2.36
N VAL A 191 4.30 -6.95 2.70
CA VAL A 191 4.92 -7.44 3.94
C VAL A 191 4.90 -6.40 5.07
N GLY A 192 4.77 -5.12 4.73
CA GLY A 192 4.73 -4.01 5.68
C GLY A 192 6.11 -3.55 6.14
N GLU A 193 7.13 -3.69 5.31
CA GLU A 193 8.54 -3.48 5.69
C GLU A 193 9.29 -2.60 4.68
N VAL A 194 10.35 -1.94 5.15
CA VAL A 194 11.33 -1.28 4.28
C VAL A 194 12.29 -2.33 3.74
N VAL A 195 12.33 -2.47 2.41
CA VAL A 195 13.15 -3.48 1.71
C VAL A 195 14.40 -2.88 1.06
N TRP A 196 14.49 -1.55 0.97
CA TRP A 196 15.71 -0.83 0.58
C TRP A 196 15.73 0.60 1.15
N PRO A 197 16.86 1.12 1.68
CA PRO A 197 18.13 0.42 1.85
C PRO A 197 17.99 -0.74 2.85
N ILE A 198 18.76 -1.80 2.66
CA ILE A 198 18.82 -2.89 3.62
C ILE A 198 19.54 -2.33 4.84
N VAL A 199 18.84 -2.20 5.97
CA VAL A 199 19.44 -1.75 7.22
C VAL A 199 20.61 -2.68 7.55
N GLY A 200 21.85 -2.14 7.56
CA GLY A 200 23.08 -2.91 7.73
C GLY A 200 23.99 -3.01 6.49
N GLN A 201 23.63 -2.40 5.36
CA GLN A 201 24.57 -2.14 4.26
C GLN A 201 24.86 -0.64 4.21
N ASP A 202 25.97 -0.25 4.86
CA ASP A 202 26.61 1.02 4.56
C ASP A 202 26.89 1.10 3.05
N ALA A 203 26.65 2.28 2.49
CA ALA A 203 26.85 2.56 1.10
C ALA A 203 28.28 2.17 0.69
N ILE A 204 28.40 1.17 -0.19
CA ILE A 204 29.65 1.00 -0.94
C ILE A 204 29.71 2.19 -1.90
N GLU A 205 30.41 3.22 -1.45
CA GLU A 205 30.83 4.35 -2.25
C GLU A 205 31.81 3.81 -3.30
N VAL A 206 31.35 3.68 -4.54
CA VAL A 206 32.25 3.49 -5.67
C VAL A 206 32.62 4.88 -6.16
N ALA A 207 33.72 5.39 -5.61
CA ALA A 207 34.47 6.51 -6.16
C ALA A 207 34.98 6.14 -7.58
N PRO A 208 35.23 7.14 -8.45
CA PRO A 208 35.34 6.96 -9.91
C PRO A 208 36.46 6.05 -10.38
#